data_AF-A0A820RX87-F1
#
_entry.id   AF-A0A820RX87-F1
#
_cell.length_a   1.000
_cell.length_b   1.000
_cell.length_c   1.000
_cell.angle_alpha   90.00
_cell.angle_beta   90.00
_cell.angle_gamma   90.00
#
_symmetry.space_group_name_H-M   'P 1'
#
loop_
_entity.id
_entity.type
_entity.pdbx_description
1 polymer ?
#
loop_
_entity_poly.entity_id
_entity_poly.type
_entity_poly.pdbx_seq_one_letter_code
_entity_poly.pdbx_strand_id
1 'polypeptide(L)'
;EWSETSMVQVADVFLEIVDLKILSSNREHIDDKELHHRLALCCVSIHEIVVEAAKRFYAAHKRHYYLTPSSYMDLMKAFDKMMTQTKQEFLTNYNRLSTGLLKLSDANASVSV
;
A
#
# COMPACT_ATOMS: atom_id res chain seq x y z
N GLU A 1 21.08 1.35 15.48
CA GLU A 1 19.92 1.44 14.57
C GLU A 1 19.87 0.18 13.71
N TRP A 2 18.72 -0.19 13.14
CA TRP A 2 18.67 -1.31 12.20
C TRP A 2 19.40 -0.95 10.91
N SER A 3 20.10 -1.91 10.30
CA SER A 3 20.70 -1.70 8.99
C SER A 3 19.62 -1.67 7.92
N GLU A 4 19.91 -0.98 6.81
CA GLU A 4 19.05 -0.93 5.63
C GLU A 4 18.65 -2.35 5.18
N THR A 5 19.63 -3.26 5.13
CA THR A 5 19.42 -4.68 4.79
C THR A 5 18.44 -5.37 5.73
N SER A 6 18.52 -5.13 7.04
CA SER A 6 17.58 -5.72 7.99
C SER A 6 16.18 -5.16 7.83
N MET A 7 16.03 -3.88 7.49
CA MET A 7 14.73 -3.27 7.24
C MET A 7 14.07 -3.82 5.98
N VAL A 8 14.84 -3.98 4.89
CA VAL A 8 14.36 -4.62 3.66
C VAL A 8 13.87 -6.03 3.93
N GLN A 9 14.64 -6.85 4.66
CA GLN A 9 14.23 -8.22 4.98
C GLN A 9 12.93 -8.29 5.79
N VAL A 10 12.78 -7.40 6.78
CA VAL A 10 11.54 -7.32 7.56
C VAL A 10 10.37 -6.88 6.69
N ALA A 11 10.60 -5.95 5.76
CA ALA A 11 9.60 -5.52 4.79
C ALA A 11 9.18 -6.62 3.84
N ASP A 12 10.12 -7.39 3.31
CA ASP A 12 9.84 -8.50 2.41
C ASP A 12 8.95 -9.55 3.10
N VAL A 13 9.27 -9.93 4.34
CA VAL A 13 8.45 -10.86 5.14
C VAL A 13 7.06 -10.30 5.44
N PHE A 14 6.95 -8.99 5.71
CA PHE A 14 5.66 -8.37 5.99
C PHE A 14 4.79 -8.28 4.72
N LEU A 15 5.40 -7.89 3.60
CA LEU A 15 4.70 -7.65 2.34
C LEU A 15 4.25 -8.94 1.65
N GLU A 16 4.89 -10.08 1.92
CA GLU A 16 4.42 -11.40 1.44
C GLU A 16 2.98 -11.72 1.88
N ILE A 17 2.53 -11.11 2.98
CA ILE A 17 1.17 -11.29 3.53
C ILE A 17 0.15 -10.38 2.81
N VAL A 18 0.61 -9.31 2.15
CA VAL A 18 -0.24 -8.27 1.55
C VAL A 18 -0.65 -8.67 0.14
N ASP A 19 -1.96 -8.75 -0.13
CA ASP A 19 -2.46 -9.15 -1.46
C ASP A 19 -2.35 -8.00 -2.50
N LEU A 20 -1.24 -7.98 -3.23
CA LEU A 20 -0.94 -7.00 -4.28
C LEU A 20 -1.49 -7.35 -5.67
N LYS A 21 -2.25 -8.44 -5.84
CA LYS A 21 -2.74 -8.93 -7.15
C LYS A 21 -3.55 -7.92 -7.95
N ILE A 22 -4.14 -6.91 -7.30
CA ILE A 22 -4.85 -5.82 -7.97
C ILE A 22 -3.92 -4.93 -8.82
N LEU A 23 -2.63 -4.86 -8.47
CA LEU A 23 -1.65 -4.00 -9.12
C LEU A 23 -0.99 -4.68 -10.33
N SER A 24 -0.90 -6.02 -10.33
CA SER A 24 -0.29 -6.80 -11.42
C SER A 24 -1.20 -6.98 -12.64
N SER A 25 -2.49 -6.63 -12.53
CA SER A 25 -3.49 -6.89 -13.59
C SER A 25 -3.42 -5.91 -14.78
N ASN A 26 -2.70 -4.77 -14.69
CA ASN A 26 -2.84 -3.67 -15.66
C ASN A 26 -1.56 -3.07 -16.25
N ARG A 27 -0.34 -3.50 -15.86
CA ARG A 27 0.90 -3.09 -16.54
C ARG A 27 1.87 -4.26 -16.58
N GLU A 28 2.54 -4.40 -17.73
CA GLU A 28 3.66 -5.29 -18.05
C GLU A 28 4.04 -6.27 -16.94
N HIS A 29 3.84 -7.56 -17.19
CA HIS A 29 4.21 -8.77 -16.44
C HIS A 29 5.35 -8.63 -15.37
N ILE A 30 5.15 -7.78 -14.36
CA ILE A 30 6.05 -7.62 -13.23
C ILE A 30 5.77 -8.80 -12.31
N ASP A 31 6.82 -9.57 -12.02
CA ASP A 31 6.75 -10.66 -11.05
C ASP A 31 6.36 -10.09 -9.68
N ASP A 32 5.49 -10.81 -8.98
CA ASP A 32 4.95 -10.40 -7.68
C ASP A 32 6.08 -10.19 -6.66
N LYS A 33 7.13 -11.01 -6.74
CA LYS A 33 8.34 -10.89 -5.91
C LYS A 33 9.12 -9.61 -6.17
N GLU A 34 9.25 -9.21 -7.44
CA GLU A 34 9.93 -7.97 -7.80
C GLU A 34 9.13 -6.75 -7.31
N LEU A 35 7.79 -6.82 -7.39
CA LEU A 35 6.94 -5.78 -6.84
C LEU A 35 7.10 -5.66 -5.32
N HIS A 36 7.06 -6.78 -4.60
CA HIS A 36 7.29 -6.80 -3.15
C HIS A 36 8.64 -6.19 -2.78
N HIS A 37 9.71 -6.59 -3.46
CA HIS A 37 11.06 -6.08 -3.20
C HIS A 37 11.15 -4.57 -3.43
N ARG A 38 10.56 -4.06 -4.52
CA ARG A 38 10.52 -2.62 -4.80
C ARG A 38 9.71 -1.84 -3.76
N LEU A 39 8.63 -2.41 -3.25
CA LEU A 39 7.87 -1.82 -2.15
C LEU A 39 8.68 -1.81 -0.85
N ALA A 40 9.41 -2.89 -0.55
CA ALA A 40 10.30 -2.95 0.61
C ALA A 40 11.34 -1.82 0.57
N LEU A 41 12.01 -1.62 -0.56
CA LEU A 41 12.96 -0.51 -0.77
C LEU A 41 12.30 0.87 -0.60
N CYS A 42 11.06 1.02 -1.08
CA CYS A 42 10.29 2.25 -0.90
C CYS A 42 9.99 2.53 0.59
N CYS A 43 9.58 1.52 1.35
CA CYS A 43 9.35 1.66 2.79
C CYS A 43 10.61 2.10 3.55
N VAL A 44 11.77 1.56 3.17
CA VAL A 44 13.08 1.96 3.72
C VAL A 44 13.40 3.41 3.36
N SER A 45 13.23 3.79 2.09
CA SER A 45 13.45 5.17 1.64
C SER A 45 12.55 6.17 2.39
N ILE A 46 11.30 5.80 2.65
CA ILE A 46 10.38 6.63 3.46
C ILE A 46 10.90 6.78 4.88
N HIS A 47 11.40 5.70 5.50
CA HIS A 47 11.98 5.77 6.84
C HIS A 47 13.14 6.78 6.89
N GLU A 48 14.06 6.73 5.92
CA GLU A 48 15.18 7.67 5.82
C GLU A 48 14.73 9.13 5.67
N ILE A 49 13.71 9.37 4.82
CA ILE A 49 13.12 10.71 4.65
C ILE A 49 12.59 11.23 5.99
N VAL A 50 11.93 10.39 6.78
CA VAL A 50 11.37 10.80 8.08
C VAL A 50 12.49 11.00 9.11
N VAL A 51 13.57 10.23 9.07
CA VAL A 51 14.78 10.47 9.88
C VAL A 51 15.36 11.85 9.61
N GLU A 52 15.49 12.24 8.34
CA GLU A 52 16.00 13.56 7.98
C GLU A 52 15.02 14.67 8.37
N ALA A 53 13.72 14.44 8.21
CA ALA A 53 12.69 15.36 8.69
C ALA A 53 12.74 15.56 10.21
N ALA A 54 13.01 14.50 10.99
CA ALA A 54 13.15 14.59 12.44
C ALA A 54 14.35 15.46 12.86
N LYS A 55 15.48 15.40 12.12
CA LYS A 55 16.63 16.29 12.35
C LYS A 55 16.27 17.75 12.08
N ARG A 56 15.58 18.02 10.96
CA ARG A 56 15.09 19.37 10.62
C ARG A 56 14.10 19.90 11.65
N PHE A 57 13.21 19.03 12.12
CA PHE A 57 12.24 19.36 13.16
C PHE A 57 12.94 19.75 14.47
N TYR A 58 13.95 18.98 14.90
CA TYR A 58 14.76 19.32 16.05
C TYR A 58 15.49 20.65 15.89
N ALA A 59 16.07 20.91 14.72
CA ALA A 59 16.78 22.16 14.46
C ALA A 59 15.87 23.39 14.64
N ALA A 60 14.63 23.30 14.17
CA ALA A 60 13.67 24.40 14.23
C ALA A 60 12.93 24.51 15.57
N HIS A 61 12.54 23.40 16.20
CA HIS A 61 11.62 23.37 17.35
C HIS A 61 12.28 22.93 18.65
N LYS A 62 13.53 22.47 18.62
CA LYS A 62 14.28 21.93 19.77
C LYS A 62 13.57 20.78 20.49
N ARG A 63 12.66 20.09 19.80
CA ARG A 63 11.93 18.93 20.32
C ARG A 63 12.43 17.66 19.62
N HIS A 64 12.85 16.68 20.43
CA HIS A 64 13.29 15.39 19.91
C HIS A 64 12.10 14.57 19.41
N TYR A 65 12.26 13.97 18.23
CA TYR A 65 11.36 12.96 17.67
C TYR A 65 12.19 11.70 17.41
N TYR A 66 11.87 10.62 18.13
CA TYR A 66 12.66 9.38 18.08
C TYR A 66 12.00 8.39 17.13
N LEU A 67 12.74 8.01 16.10
CA LEU A 67 12.37 6.94 15.19
C LEU A 67 13.03 5.66 15.70
N THR A 68 12.18 4.67 15.99
CA THR A 68 12.63 3.36 16.43
C THR A 68 12.19 2.31 15.42
N PRO A 69 12.77 1.11 15.44
CA PRO A 69 12.27 0.00 14.63
C PRO A 69 10.77 -0.28 14.84
N SER A 70 10.22 0.00 16.03
CA SER A 70 8.77 -0.09 16.26
C SER A 70 7.99 0.87 15.36
N SER A 71 8.44 2.11 15.22
CA SER A 71 7.80 3.10 14.35
C SER A 71 7.84 2.68 12.88
N TYR A 72 8.87 1.94 12.46
CA TYR A 72 8.94 1.34 11.13
C TYR A 72 7.92 0.21 10.94
N MET A 73 7.74 -0.66 11.93
CA MET A 73 6.67 -1.68 11.90
C MET A 73 5.28 -1.05 11.89
N ASP A 74 5.10 0.09 12.57
CA ASP A 74 3.83 0.81 12.58
C ASP A 74 3.53 1.46 11.22
N LEU A 75 4.55 1.94 10.49
CA LEU A 75 4.42 2.36 9.09
C LEU A 75 3.89 1.23 8.21
N MET A 76 4.44 0.02 8.35
CA MET A 76 4.01 -1.16 7.58
C MET A 76 2.56 -1.54 7.86
N LYS A 77 2.17 -1.59 9.14
CA LYS A 77 0.78 -1.87 9.53
C LYS A 77 -0.18 -0.81 9.00
N ALA A 78 0.22 0.46 9.05
CA ALA A 78 -0.59 1.55 8.51
C ALA A 78 -0.77 1.42 6.99
N PHE A 79 0.30 1.05 6.28
CA PHE A 79 0.26 0.78 4.84
C PHE A 79 -0.71 -0.35 4.49
N ASP A 80 -0.60 -1.51 5.16
CA ASP A 80 -1.49 -2.65 4.95
C ASP A 80 -2.96 -2.29 5.19
N LYS A 81 -3.25 -1.60 6.30
CA LYS A 81 -4.60 -1.14 6.62
C LYS A 81 -5.15 -0.21 5.53
N MET A 82 -4.35 0.76 5.08
CA MET A 82 -4.75 1.70 4.05
C MET A 82 -5.02 0.98 2.71
N MET A 83 -4.12 0.10 2.30
CA MET A 83 -4.26 -0.71 1.08
C MET A 83 -5.52 -1.57 1.10
N THR A 84 -5.76 -2.26 2.21
CA THR A 84 -6.96 -3.10 2.40
C THR A 84 -8.23 -2.26 2.30
N GLN A 85 -8.27 -1.10 2.96
CA GLN A 85 -9.42 -0.21 2.92
C GLN A 85 -9.67 0.32 1.50
N THR A 86 -8.65 0.84 0.84
CA THR A 86 -8.77 1.36 -0.53
C THR A 86 -9.22 0.27 -1.51
N LYS A 87 -8.72 -0.96 -1.37
CA LYS A 87 -9.16 -2.11 -2.17
C LYS A 87 -10.64 -2.42 -1.94
N GLN A 88 -11.09 -2.44 -0.69
CA GLN A 88 -12.50 -2.69 -0.37
C GLN A 88 -13.42 -1.61 -0.95
N GLU A 89 -13.02 -0.34 -0.86
CA GLU A 89 -13.76 0.78 -1.45
C GLU A 89 -13.84 0.65 -2.98
N PHE A 90 -12.73 0.31 -3.63
CA PHE A 90 -12.68 0.07 -5.08
C PHE A 90 -13.61 -1.06 -5.51
N LEU A 91 -13.52 -2.24 -4.86
CA LEU A 91 -14.35 -3.39 -5.18
C LEU A 91 -15.84 -3.12 -4.93
N THR A 92 -16.17 -2.37 -3.88
CA THR A 92 -17.55 -1.97 -3.59
C THR A 92 -18.12 -1.10 -4.72
N ASN A 93 -17.35 -0.11 -5.18
CA ASN A 93 -17.75 0.75 -6.29
C ASN A 93 -17.86 -0.03 -7.61
N TYR A 94 -16.92 -0.93 -7.88
CA TYR A 94 -16.94 -1.81 -9.04
C TYR A 94 -18.19 -2.71 -9.06
N ASN A 95 -18.51 -3.35 -7.94
CA ASN A 95 -19.68 -4.22 -7.81
C ASN A 95 -20.98 -3.42 -8.00
N ARG A 96 -21.06 -2.21 -7.46
CA ARG A 96 -22.20 -1.31 -7.66
C ARG A 96 -22.39 -0.96 -9.13
N LEU A 97 -21.31 -0.63 -9.84
CA LEU A 97 -21.33 -0.34 -11.28
C LEU A 97 -21.75 -1.57 -12.09
N SER A 98 -21.13 -2.73 -11.84
CA SER A 98 -21.44 -4.00 -12.51
C SER A 98 -22.92 -4.37 -12.34
N THR A 99 -23.44 -4.26 -11.12
CA THR A 99 -24.86 -4.51 -10.82
C THR A 99 -25.76 -3.52 -11.56
N GLY A 100 -25.37 -2.25 -11.65
CA GLY A 100 -26.10 -1.24 -12.41
C GLY A 100 -26.16 -1.56 -13.90
N LEU A 101 -25.04 -1.98 -14.50
CA LEU A 101 -24.97 -2.37 -15.91
C LEU A 101 -25.80 -3.62 -16.20
N LEU A 102 -25.76 -4.62 -15.32
CA LEU A 102 -26.59 -5.82 -15.44
C LEU A 102 -28.08 -5.46 -15.46
N LYS A 103 -28.53 -4.65 -14.50
CA LYS A 103 -29.93 -4.20 -14.43
C LYS A 103 -30.36 -3.41 -15.67
N LEU A 104 -29.49 -2.56 -16.20
CA LEU A 104 -29.76 -1.81 -17.44
C LEU A 104 -29.89 -2.75 -18.64
N SER A 105 -29.02 -3.76 -18.74
CA SER A 105 -29.09 -4.78 -19.78
C SER A 105 -30.39 -5.56 -19.73
N ASP A 106 -30.80 -6.00 -18.52
CA ASP A 106 -32.04 -6.75 -18.32
C ASP A 106 -33.29 -5.92 -18.69
N ALA A 107 -33.29 -4.63 -18.32
CA ALA A 107 -34.38 -3.71 -18.67
C ALA A 107 -34.47 -3.49 -20.19
N ASN A 108 -33.32 -3.33 -20.87
CA ASN A 108 -33.27 -3.17 -22.32
C ASN A 108 -33.77 -4.43 -23.05
N ALA A 109 -33.42 -5.61 -22.55
CA ALA A 109 -33.92 -6.88 -23.09
C ALA A 109 -35.45 -7.03 -22.90
N SER A 110 -35.98 -6.56 -21.77
CA SER A 110 -37.43 -6.64 -21.47
C SER A 110 -38.29 -5.70 -22.32
N VAL A 111 -37.76 -4.55 -22.76
CA VAL A 111 -38.47 -3.55 -23.59
C VAL A 111 -38.37 -3.86 -25.09
N SER A 112 -37.39 -4.67 -25.50
CA SER A 112 -37.18 -5.05 -26.91
C SER A 112 -38.03 -6.27 -27.34
N VAL A 113 -38.93 -6.75 -26.47
CA VAL A 113 -39.95 -7.77 -26.72
C VAL A 113 -41.31 -7.09 -26.82
#